data_AF-A0A3N8QEC6-F1
#
_entry.id   AF-A0A3N8QEC6-F1
#
_cell.length_a   1.000
_cell.length_b   1.000
_cell.length_c   1.000
_cell.angle_alpha   90.00
_cell.angle_beta   90.00
_cell.angle_gamma   90.00
#
_symmetry.space_group_name_H-M   'P 1'
#
loop_
_entity.id
_entity.type
_entity.pdbx_description
1 polymer ?
#
loop_
_entity_poly.entity_id
_entity_poly.type
_entity_poly.pdbx_seq_one_letter_code
_entity_poly.pdbx_strand_id
1 'polypeptide(L)' 'MLTSRAERELRDYLAMAVERHAAGEPSSEAIARGAALGVLSLWEGLVAELDARHDPTYLADRSRLSALIQPDAVSDDQP' A
#
# COMPACT_ATOMS: atom_id res chain seq x y z
N MET A 1 -13.20 -2.91 -9.44
CA MET A 1 -12.31 -4.05 -9.12
C MET A 1 -11.64 -3.81 -7.77
N LEU A 2 -11.36 -4.89 -7.03
CA LEU A 2 -10.77 -4.86 -5.69
C LEU A 2 -9.44 -4.10 -5.63
N THR A 3 -8.55 -4.34 -6.60
CA THR A 3 -7.25 -3.65 -6.68
C THR A 3 -7.39 -2.13 -6.81
N SER A 4 -8.28 -1.62 -7.68
CA SER A 4 -8.49 -0.18 -7.83
C SER A 4 -9.07 0.49 -6.57
N ARG A 5 -9.79 -0.27 -5.74
CA ARG A 5 -10.28 0.19 -4.44
C ARG A 5 -9.12 0.27 -3.44
N ALA A 6 -8.30 -0.78 -3.35
CA ALA A 6 -7.12 -0.80 -2.49
C ALA A 6 -6.14 0.33 -2.85
N GLU A 7 -5.87 0.53 -4.13
CA GLU A 7 -5.00 1.60 -4.62
C GLU A 7 -5.47 3.00 -4.21
N ARG A 8 -6.78 3.26 -4.26
CA ARG A 8 -7.36 4.54 -3.84
C ARG A 8 -7.19 4.75 -2.35
N GLU A 9 -7.58 3.78 -1.54
CA GLU A 9 -7.46 3.84 -0.08
C GLU A 9 -5.99 4.00 0.36
N LEU A 10 -5.06 3.31 -0.30
CA LEU A 10 -3.62 3.51 -0.09
C LEU A 10 -3.22 4.96 -0.31
N ARG A 11 -3.60 5.55 -1.45
CA ARG A 11 -3.29 6.96 -1.75
C ARG A 11 -3.90 7.91 -0.73
N ASP A 12 -5.13 7.67 -0.31
CA ASP A 12 -5.85 8.52 0.65
C ASP A 12 -5.14 8.50 2.02
N TYR A 13 -4.75 7.32 2.53
CA TYR A 13 -4.00 7.22 3.78
C TYR A 13 -2.58 7.79 3.69
N LEU A 14 -1.90 7.61 2.56
CA LEU A 14 -0.56 8.18 2.35
C LEU A 14 -0.61 9.71 2.25
N ALA A 15 -1.61 10.27 1.57
CA ALA A 15 -1.84 11.72 1.54
C ALA A 15 -2.11 12.25 2.95
N MET A 16 -2.95 11.56 3.72
CA MET A 16 -3.19 11.89 5.13
C MET A 16 -1.89 11.84 5.96
N ALA A 17 -1.04 10.84 5.78
CA ALA A 17 0.24 10.76 6.48
C ALA A 17 1.14 11.98 6.18
N VAL A 18 1.20 12.42 4.93
CA VAL A 18 1.95 13.62 4.52
C VAL A 18 1.37 14.88 5.17
N GLU A 19 0.05 15.03 5.23
CA GLU A 19 -0.61 16.15 5.91
C GLU A 19 -0.30 16.16 7.41
N ARG A 20 -0.36 15.01 8.08
CA ARG A 20 -0.05 14.87 9.52
C ARG A 20 1.41 15.14 9.82
N HIS A 21 2.31 14.74 8.92
CA HIS A 21 3.72 15.07 9.00
C HIS A 21 3.93 16.60 8.96
N ALA A 22 3.31 17.27 7.98
CA ALA A 22 3.40 18.72 7.83
C ALA A 22 2.80 19.49 9.03
N ALA A 23 1.80 18.91 9.69
CA ALA A 23 1.19 19.45 10.91
C ALA A 23 2.00 19.16 12.20
N GLY A 24 3.09 18.38 12.14
CA GLY A 24 3.87 17.99 13.31
C GLY A 24 3.15 16.99 14.24
N GLU A 25 2.30 16.13 13.68
CA GLU A 25 1.50 15.14 14.40
C GLU A 25 2.03 13.70 14.18
N PRO A 26 3.16 13.31 14.80
CA PRO A 26 3.83 12.04 14.48
C PRO A 26 3.01 10.79 14.79
N SER A 27 2.19 10.81 15.85
CA SER A 27 1.30 9.69 16.18
C SER A 27 0.22 9.49 15.12
N SER A 28 -0.36 10.59 14.63
CA SER A 28 -1.39 10.55 13.58
C SER A 28 -0.79 10.14 12.23
N GLU A 29 0.43 10.59 11.92
CA GLU A 29 1.18 10.12 10.76
C GLU A 29 1.39 8.60 10.81
N ALA A 30 1.88 8.08 11.94
CA ALA A 30 2.13 6.65 12.12
C ALA A 30 0.85 5.82 11.97
N ILE A 31 -0.28 6.31 12.50
CA ILE A 31 -1.59 5.67 12.32
C ILE A 31 -1.99 5.63 10.85
N ALA A 32 -1.84 6.74 10.12
CA ALA A 32 -2.18 6.79 8.70
C ALA A 32 -1.30 5.84 7.86
N ARG A 33 0.01 5.78 8.12
CA ARG A 33 0.92 4.80 7.49
C ARG A 33 0.55 3.36 7.83
N GLY A 34 0.20 3.10 9.09
CA GLY A 34 -0.28 1.79 9.54
C GLY A 34 -1.58 1.37 8.86
N ALA A 35 -2.50 2.30 8.63
CA ALA A 35 -3.73 2.06 7.89
C ALA A 35 -3.45 1.71 6.41
N ALA A 36 -2.51 2.41 5.76
CA ALA A 36 -2.07 2.06 4.40
C ALA A 36 -1.50 0.62 4.34
N LEU A 37 -0.63 0.23 5.28
CA LEU A 37 -0.16 -1.15 5.39
C LEU A 37 -1.31 -2.15 5.59
N GLY A 38 -2.29 -1.80 6.42
CA GLY A 38 -3.50 -2.60 6.64
C GLY A 38 -4.31 -2.83 5.36
N VAL A 39 -4.45 -1.81 4.50
CA VAL A 39 -5.12 -1.93 3.20
C VAL A 39 -4.41 -2.93 2.29
N LEU A 40 -3.08 -2.88 2.21
CA LEU A 40 -2.30 -3.84 1.42
C LEU A 40 -2.50 -5.27 1.94
N SER A 41 -2.38 -5.48 3.25
CA SER A 41 -2.59 -6.81 3.87
C SER A 41 -3.99 -7.35 3.63
N LEU A 42 -5.02 -6.49 3.71
CA LEU A 42 -6.41 -6.89 3.44
C LEU A 42 -6.60 -7.28 1.97
N TRP A 43 -6.02 -6.52 1.05
CA TRP A 43 -6.04 -6.86 -0.38
C TRP A 43 -5.35 -8.20 -0.66
N GLU A 44 -4.17 -8.44 -0.07
CA GLU A 44 -3.44 -9.72 -0.22
C GLU A 44 -4.26 -10.91 0.33
N GLY A 45 -4.94 -10.72 1.46
CA GLY A 45 -5.83 -11.71 2.06
C GLY A 45 -7.05 -12.02 1.20
N LEU A 46 -7.74 -10.99 0.69
CA LEU A 46 -8.91 -11.17 -0.17
C LEU A 46 -8.56 -11.82 -1.51
N VAL A 47 -7.44 -11.45 -2.13
CA VAL A 47 -6.97 -12.10 -3.36
C VAL A 47 -6.64 -13.58 -3.11
N ALA A 48 -6.12 -13.91 -1.91
CA ALA A 48 -5.90 -15.29 -1.51
C ALA A 48 -7.19 -16.09 -1.38
N GLU A 49 -8.19 -15.54 -0.69
CA GLU A 49 -9.49 -16.19 -0.48
C GLU A 49 -10.25 -16.43 -1.79
N LEU A 50 -10.05 -15.56 -2.79
CA LEU A 50 -10.66 -15.67 -4.11
C LEU A 50 -9.90 -16.62 -5.06
N ASP A 51 -8.84 -17.29 -4.59
CA ASP A 51 -7.90 -18.09 -5.41
C ASP A 51 -7.30 -17.34 -6.61
N ALA A 52 -7.38 -16.00 -6.59
CA ALA A 52 -6.89 -15.12 -7.64
C ALA A 52 -5.35 -14.92 -7.56
N ARG A 53 -4.66 -15.62 -6.67
CA ARG A 53 -3.18 -15.64 -6.62
C ARG A 53 -2.56 -16.24 -7.88
N HIS A 54 -3.29 -17.11 -8.56
CA HIS A 54 -2.88 -17.72 -9.83
C HIS A 54 -3.14 -16.81 -11.03
N ASP A 55 -3.82 -15.67 -10.82
CA ASP A 55 -4.02 -14.67 -11.88
C ASP A 55 -2.66 -14.07 -12.26
N PRO A 56 -2.28 -14.07 -13.55
CA PRO A 56 -1.04 -13.44 -14.00
C PRO A 56 -0.93 -11.95 -13.63
N THR A 57 -2.04 -11.26 -13.37
CA THR A 57 -1.99 -9.84 -12.93
C THR A 57 -1.68 -9.67 -11.45
N TYR A 58 -1.77 -10.72 -10.63
CA TYR A 58 -1.58 -10.63 -9.17
C TYR A 58 -0.21 -10.05 -8.80
N LEU A 59 0.87 -10.56 -9.39
CA LEU A 59 2.22 -10.08 -9.08
C LEU A 59 2.43 -8.62 -9.51
N ALA A 60 1.88 -8.23 -10.66
CA ALA A 60 1.94 -6.87 -11.15
C ALA A 60 1.16 -5.90 -10.24
N ASP A 61 -0.06 -6.29 -9.82
CA ASP A 61 -0.87 -5.51 -8.90
C ASP A 61 -0.22 -5.41 -7.52
N ARG A 62 0.33 -6.52 -6.99
CA ARG A 62 1.04 -6.54 -5.71
C ARG A 62 2.23 -5.59 -5.73
N SER A 63 3.08 -5.68 -6.75
CA SER A 63 4.25 -4.82 -6.92
C SER A 63 3.84 -3.34 -7.03
N ARG A 64 2.80 -3.05 -7.80
CA ARG A 64 2.27 -1.69 -7.95
C ARG A 64 1.72 -1.11 -6.64
N LEU A 65 1.00 -1.92 -5.85
CA LEU A 65 0.46 -1.48 -4.56
C LEU A 65 1.55 -1.33 -3.50
N SER A 66 2.53 -2.24 -3.44
CA SER A 66 3.64 -2.16 -2.48
C SER A 66 4.54 -0.95 -2.73
N ALA A 67 4.78 -0.60 -3.99
CA ALA A 67 5.56 0.57 -4.38
C ALA A 67 4.94 1.90 -3.90
N LEU A 68 3.62 1.96 -3.64
CA LEU A 68 2.99 3.14 -3.08
C LEU A 68 3.42 3.39 -1.62
N ILE A 69 3.68 2.34 -0.86
CA ILE A 69 4.04 2.43 0.56
C ILE A 69 5.55 2.62 0.74
N GLN A 70 6.36 1.98 -0.11
CA GLN A 70 7.82 2.05 -0.09
C GLN A 70 8.34 2.48 -1.47
N PRO A 71 8.30 3.78 -1.79
CA PRO A 71 8.79 4.26 -3.10
C PRO A 71 10.29 4.02 -3.30
N ASP A 72 11.08 3.91 -2.22
CA ASP A 72 12.56 3.83 -2.29
C ASP A 72 13.13 2.41 -2.26
N ALA A 73 12.32 1.37 -2.05
CA ALA A 73 12.81 -0.03 -1.99
C ALA A 73 13.34 -0.58 -3.33
N VAL A 74 13.27 0.21 -4.40
CA VAL A 74 13.75 -0.14 -5.75
C VAL A 74 15.20 0.34 -6.00
N SER A 75 15.88 0.94 -5.02
CA SER A 75 17.25 1.46 -5.18
C SER A 75 18.36 0.69 -4.46
N ASP A 76 18.09 -0.43 -3.79
CA ASP A 76 19.13 -1.27 -3.15
C ASP A 76 19.55 -2.47 -4.01
N ASP A 77 19.85 -2.23 -5.29
CA ASP A 77 20.71 -3.12 -6.07
C ASP A 77 21.76 -2.29 -6.81
N GLN A 78 22.94 -2.16 -6.20
CA GLN A 78 24.29 -2.26 -6.79
C GLN A 78 25.37 -1.58 -5.91
N PRO A 79 26.63 -2.07 -5.86
CA PRO A 79 27.21 -3.29 -6.45
C PRO A 79 27.69 -4.34 -5.43
#